data_AF-E3LR10-F1
#
_entry.id   AF-E3LR10-F1
#
_cell.length_a   1.000
_cell.length_b   1.000
_cell.length_c   1.000
_cell.angle_alpha   90.00
_cell.angle_beta   90.00
_cell.angle_gamma   90.00
#
_symmetry.space_group_name_H-M   'P 1'
#
loop_
_entity.id
_entity.type
_entity.pdbx_description
1 polymer ?
#
loop_
_entity_poly.entity_id
_entity_poly.type
_entity_poly.pdbx_seq_one_letter_code
_entity_poly.pdbx_strand_id
1 'polypeptide(L)'
;MSNSSPNPVDPSCASEDLLNALTSPLMIFNHFFILSVIFAGFVVSRFAIRKLLNQNVFPTCTKILLLTSVINGIIHQGITAVIRVRTVVRAIRFANDPCSILFLTADCFVDGIVYYHTNLFSSIVCISLFLDRLLSSNPRSFYNSFQTTATVIFIILQIGIPILLIYWIFYDSAYTSYVAMCNYPTATASVKFFYVTSTRLYVLGFVLVISVILFIKNSKKEKQMVHNVYDTESRYNTYENYLATKAICWVIFSQVVCLLSTSFIRKL
;
A
#
# COMPACT_ATOMS: atom_id res chain seq x y z
N MET A 1 -2.12 59.01 10.56
CA MET A 1 -2.49 58.81 9.14
C MET A 1 -1.68 57.63 8.63
N SER A 2 -2.17 56.42 8.88
CA SER A 2 -3.00 55.61 7.98
C SER A 2 -2.15 54.73 7.05
N ASN A 3 -2.12 53.45 7.44
CA ASN A 3 -1.75 52.25 6.70
C ASN A 3 -1.98 52.30 5.18
N SER A 4 -1.10 51.62 4.44
CA SER A 4 -1.50 50.41 3.70
C SER A 4 -0.29 49.74 3.02
N SER A 5 0.11 48.59 3.55
CA SER A 5 0.46 47.47 2.66
C SER A 5 -0.82 46.67 2.45
N PRO A 6 -1.04 46.17 1.22
CA PRO A 6 -1.22 44.74 1.11
C PRO A 6 -0.33 44.16 -0.01
N ASN A 7 0.30 43.03 0.28
CA ASN A 7 0.91 42.13 -0.71
C ASN A 7 -0.07 41.81 -1.85
N PRO A 8 0.40 41.61 -3.09
CA PRO A 8 -0.20 40.62 -3.96
C PRO A 8 0.53 39.28 -3.74
N VAL A 9 -0.24 38.29 -3.27
CA VAL A 9 0.11 36.87 -3.35
C VAL A 9 0.15 36.53 -4.84
N ASP A 10 1.31 36.21 -5.39
CA ASP A 10 1.43 35.71 -6.76
C ASP A 10 0.50 34.49 -6.95
N PRO A 11 -0.30 34.42 -8.03
CA PRO A 11 -1.24 33.34 -8.21
C PRO A 11 -0.50 32.03 -8.48
N SER A 12 -1.04 31.00 -7.85
CA SER A 12 -0.70 29.59 -7.85
C SER A 12 -0.76 28.90 -9.23
N CYS A 13 0.00 29.38 -10.20
CA CYS A 13 0.02 28.82 -11.55
C CYS A 13 1.13 27.78 -11.72
N ALA A 14 0.87 26.73 -12.50
CA ALA A 14 1.87 25.74 -12.86
C ALA A 14 2.97 26.37 -13.73
N SER A 15 4.21 25.93 -13.56
CA SER A 15 5.29 26.25 -14.50
C SER A 15 5.00 25.63 -15.87
N GLU A 16 5.58 26.19 -16.93
CA GLU A 16 5.42 25.67 -18.30
C GLU A 16 5.86 24.21 -18.41
N ASP A 17 6.97 23.83 -17.76
CA ASP A 17 7.44 22.45 -17.73
C ASP A 17 6.43 21.50 -17.06
N LEU A 18 5.83 21.93 -15.95
CA LEU A 18 4.84 21.13 -15.23
C LEU A 18 3.54 21.01 -16.03
N LEU A 19 3.11 22.09 -16.69
CA LEU A 19 1.95 22.10 -17.58
C LEU A 19 2.17 21.11 -18.73
N ASN A 20 3.32 21.21 -19.41
CA ASN A 20 3.69 20.33 -20.52
C ASN A 20 3.77 18.86 -20.07
N ALA A 21 4.32 18.59 -18.88
CA ALA A 21 4.38 17.24 -18.34
C ALA A 21 2.97 16.66 -18.05
N LEU A 22 2.09 17.45 -17.43
CA LEU A 22 0.73 17.02 -17.05
C LEU A 22 -0.18 16.80 -18.25
N THR A 23 -0.03 17.59 -19.31
CA THR A 23 -0.83 17.48 -20.53
C THR A 23 -0.19 16.58 -21.59
N SER A 24 1.03 16.11 -21.35
CA SER A 24 1.74 15.26 -22.30
C SER A 24 0.93 13.98 -22.64
N PRO A 25 0.93 13.55 -23.92
CA PRO A 25 0.26 12.31 -24.32
C PRO A 25 0.75 11.08 -23.54
N LEU A 26 2.04 11.07 -23.16
CA LEU A 26 2.63 10.01 -22.35
C LEU A 26 2.02 9.96 -20.94
N MET A 27 1.86 11.11 -20.29
CA MET A 27 1.23 11.17 -18.96
C MET A 27 -0.23 10.73 -19.03
N ILE A 28 -0.99 11.23 -20.01
CA ILE A 28 -2.40 10.85 -20.22
C ILE A 28 -2.52 9.34 -20.47
N PHE A 29 -1.68 8.78 -21.35
CA PHE A 29 -1.62 7.33 -21.60
C PHE A 29 -1.32 6.55 -20.31
N ASN A 30 -0.36 6.99 -19.51
CA ASN A 30 -0.03 6.38 -18.23
C ASN A 30 -1.23 6.36 -17.26
N HIS A 31 -2.02 7.43 -17.20
CA HIS A 31 -3.24 7.44 -16.40
C HIS A 31 -4.26 6.39 -16.88
N PHE A 32 -4.50 6.28 -18.19
CA PHE A 32 -5.41 5.27 -18.75
C PHE A 32 -4.89 3.84 -18.55
N PHE A 33 -3.58 3.63 -18.68
CA PHE A 33 -2.94 2.36 -18.41
C PHE A 33 -3.14 1.93 -16.95
N ILE A 34 -2.87 2.83 -15.98
CA ILE A 34 -3.09 2.56 -14.56
C ILE A 34 -4.56 2.27 -14.26
N LEU A 35 -5.49 3.01 -14.86
CA LEU A 35 -6.94 2.75 -14.71
C LEU A 35 -7.33 1.35 -15.22
N SER A 36 -6.74 0.92 -16.34
CA SER A 36 -6.97 -0.42 -16.89
C SER A 36 -6.42 -1.51 -15.96
N VAL A 37 -5.25 -1.29 -15.37
CA VAL A 37 -4.67 -2.20 -14.35
C VAL A 37 -5.55 -2.26 -13.09
N ILE A 38 -6.09 -1.13 -12.64
CA ILE A 38 -7.03 -1.09 -11.51
C ILE A 38 -8.29 -1.91 -11.82
N PHE A 39 -8.87 -1.75 -13.01
CA PHE A 39 -10.05 -2.52 -13.42
C PHE A 39 -9.78 -4.03 -13.43
N ALA A 40 -8.66 -4.46 -14.02
CA ALA A 40 -8.23 -5.86 -13.95
C ALA A 40 -7.99 -6.31 -12.49
N GLY A 41 -7.46 -5.42 -11.64
CA GLY A 41 -7.27 -5.64 -10.21
C GLY A 41 -8.56 -5.96 -9.47
N PHE A 42 -9.66 -5.28 -9.76
CA PHE A 42 -10.97 -5.61 -9.17
C PHE A 42 -11.46 -7.00 -9.57
N VAL A 43 -11.28 -7.37 -10.83
CA VAL A 43 -11.65 -8.71 -11.34
C VAL A 43 -10.84 -9.80 -10.62
N VAL A 44 -9.52 -9.64 -10.55
CA VAL A 44 -8.64 -10.60 -9.85
C VAL A 44 -8.97 -10.66 -8.36
N SER A 45 -9.25 -9.53 -7.72
CA SER A 45 -9.62 -9.47 -6.29
C SER A 45 -10.90 -10.25 -6.00
N ARG A 46 -11.90 -10.20 -6.90
CA ARG A 46 -13.12 -11.02 -6.80
C ARG A 46 -12.80 -12.51 -6.83
N PHE A 47 -11.93 -12.95 -7.73
CA PHE A 47 -11.49 -14.35 -7.79
C PHE A 47 -10.71 -14.75 -6.54
N ALA A 48 -9.83 -13.88 -6.04
CA ALA A 48 -9.07 -14.11 -4.82
C ALA A 48 -9.99 -14.28 -3.60
N ILE A 49 -10.98 -13.41 -3.41
CA ILE A 49 -11.96 -13.51 -2.33
C ILE A 49 -12.73 -14.83 -2.42
N ARG A 50 -13.26 -15.18 -3.61
CA ARG A 50 -13.98 -16.45 -3.79
C ARG A 50 -13.10 -17.66 -3.46
N LYS A 51 -11.84 -17.65 -3.89
CA LYS A 51 -10.90 -18.74 -3.61
C LYS A 51 -10.59 -18.83 -2.12
N LEU A 52 -10.34 -17.69 -1.47
CA LEU A 52 -10.10 -17.64 -0.03
C LEU A 52 -11.30 -18.15 0.75
N LEU A 53 -12.53 -17.73 0.43
CA LEU A 53 -13.73 -18.13 1.15
C LEU A 53 -14.07 -19.61 0.96
N ASN A 54 -13.97 -20.13 -0.25
CA ASN A 54 -14.46 -21.48 -0.61
C ASN A 54 -13.43 -22.59 -0.42
N GLN A 55 -12.13 -22.27 -0.31
CA GLN A 55 -11.08 -23.27 -0.13
C GLN A 55 -10.44 -23.15 1.26
N ASN A 56 -10.14 -24.30 1.86
CA ASN A 56 -9.49 -24.38 3.18
C ASN A 56 -7.96 -24.54 3.06
N VAL A 57 -7.34 -23.94 2.03
CA VAL A 57 -5.90 -24.13 1.78
C VAL A 57 -4.99 -23.32 2.72
N PHE A 58 -5.57 -22.42 3.51
CA PHE A 58 -4.85 -21.57 4.45
C PHE A 58 -5.44 -21.72 5.85
N PRO A 59 -4.60 -21.64 6.90
CA PRO A 59 -5.08 -21.53 8.26
C PRO A 59 -6.03 -20.34 8.44
N THR A 60 -7.06 -20.50 9.27
CA THR A 60 -8.14 -19.51 9.47
C THR A 60 -7.61 -18.10 9.76
N CYS A 61 -6.60 -17.98 10.64
CA CYS A 61 -5.97 -16.72 10.99
C CYS A 61 -5.33 -16.02 9.78
N THR A 62 -4.53 -16.76 9.00
CA THR A 62 -3.92 -16.25 7.76
C THR A 62 -4.97 -15.89 6.72
N LYS A 63 -6.02 -16.69 6.59
CA LYS A 63 -7.15 -16.43 5.68
C LYS A 63 -7.83 -15.09 6.03
N ILE A 64 -8.04 -14.80 7.31
CA ILE A 64 -8.59 -13.51 7.77
C ILE A 64 -7.64 -12.36 7.40
N LEU A 65 -6.35 -12.47 7.71
CA LEU A 65 -5.36 -11.42 7.39
C LEU A 65 -5.19 -11.20 5.87
N LEU A 66 -5.28 -12.26 5.08
CA LEU A 66 -5.28 -12.14 3.62
C LEU A 66 -6.57 -11.48 3.12
N LEU A 67 -7.71 -11.75 3.74
CA LEU A 67 -8.97 -11.11 3.38
C LEU A 67 -8.94 -9.60 3.69
N THR A 68 -8.41 -9.20 4.86
CA THR A 68 -8.24 -7.77 5.18
C THR A 68 -7.29 -7.08 4.20
N SER A 69 -6.21 -7.76 3.79
CA SER A 69 -5.31 -7.30 2.73
C SER A 69 -6.04 -7.02 1.42
N VAL A 70 -6.85 -7.97 0.94
CA VAL A 70 -7.59 -7.84 -0.33
C VAL A 70 -8.64 -6.73 -0.24
N ILE A 71 -9.37 -6.61 0.88
CA ILE A 71 -10.34 -5.53 1.09
C ILE A 71 -9.65 -4.17 1.07
N ASN A 72 -8.53 -4.01 1.78
CA ASN A 72 -7.74 -2.78 1.74
C ASN A 72 -7.22 -2.50 0.32
N GLY A 73 -6.79 -3.53 -0.41
CA GLY A 73 -6.38 -3.42 -1.81
C GLY A 73 -7.48 -2.86 -2.72
N ILE A 74 -8.72 -3.32 -2.56
CA ILE A 74 -9.89 -2.80 -3.29
C ILE A 74 -10.13 -1.32 -2.96
N ILE A 75 -10.09 -0.95 -1.69
CA ILE A 75 -10.27 0.45 -1.26
C ILE A 75 -9.14 1.32 -1.82
N HIS A 76 -7.89 0.87 -1.72
CA HIS A 76 -6.72 1.57 -2.25
C HIS A 76 -6.79 1.77 -3.77
N GLN A 77 -7.22 0.74 -4.50
CA GLN A 77 -7.46 0.81 -5.94
C GLN A 77 -8.58 1.80 -6.28
N GLY A 78 -9.67 1.78 -5.52
CA GLY A 78 -10.80 2.70 -5.67
C GLY A 78 -10.38 4.16 -5.50
N ILE A 79 -9.70 4.49 -4.41
CA ILE A 79 -9.25 5.87 -4.19
C ILE A 79 -8.20 6.31 -5.22
N THR A 80 -7.30 5.41 -5.62
CA THR A 80 -6.33 5.69 -6.69
C THR A 80 -7.02 5.96 -8.01
N ALA A 81 -8.09 5.22 -8.35
CA ALA A 81 -8.87 5.48 -9.56
C ALA A 81 -9.54 6.86 -9.53
N VAL A 82 -10.16 7.23 -8.40
CA VAL A 82 -10.76 8.57 -8.22
C VAL A 82 -9.74 9.67 -8.46
N ILE A 83 -8.57 9.59 -7.79
CA ILE A 83 -7.48 10.56 -7.96
C ILE A 83 -7.05 10.64 -9.43
N ARG A 84 -6.82 9.48 -10.08
CA ARG A 84 -6.35 9.41 -11.48
C ARG A 84 -7.38 9.99 -12.45
N VAL A 85 -8.67 9.71 -12.26
CA VAL A 85 -9.75 10.27 -13.10
C VAL A 85 -9.84 11.78 -12.92
N ARG A 86 -9.80 12.29 -11.67
CA ARG A 86 -9.80 13.74 -11.41
C ARG A 86 -8.63 14.43 -12.11
N THR A 87 -7.43 13.84 -12.06
CA THR A 87 -6.24 14.37 -12.74
C THR A 87 -6.42 14.40 -14.26
N VAL A 88 -6.91 13.32 -14.88
CA VAL A 88 -7.14 13.28 -16.34
C VAL A 88 -8.18 14.31 -16.77
N VAL A 89 -9.29 14.41 -16.04
CA VAL A 89 -10.34 15.39 -16.35
C VAL A 89 -9.78 16.81 -16.29
N ARG A 90 -8.95 17.14 -15.30
CA ARG A 90 -8.29 18.45 -15.23
C ARG A 90 -7.26 18.65 -16.34
N ALA A 91 -6.42 17.67 -16.63
CA ALA A 91 -5.42 17.75 -17.68
C ALA A 91 -6.04 18.00 -19.06
N ILE A 92 -7.22 17.43 -19.35
CA ILE A 92 -7.96 17.66 -20.59
C ILE A 92 -8.67 19.02 -20.57
N ARG A 93 -9.37 19.36 -19.49
CA ARG A 93 -10.21 20.57 -19.42
C ARG A 93 -9.39 21.87 -19.35
N PHE A 94 -8.26 21.83 -18.64
CA PHE A 94 -7.40 22.98 -18.38
C PHE A 94 -6.04 22.84 -19.07
N ALA A 95 -5.98 22.15 -20.22
CA ALA A 95 -4.73 21.90 -20.93
C ALA A 95 -3.97 23.19 -21.30
N ASN A 96 -4.69 24.30 -21.50
CA ASN A 96 -4.13 25.60 -21.85
C ASN A 96 -4.21 26.62 -20.70
N ASP A 97 -4.65 26.22 -19.50
CA ASP A 97 -4.80 27.11 -18.35
C ASP A 97 -3.88 26.66 -17.19
N PRO A 98 -2.69 27.28 -17.05
CA PRO A 98 -1.71 26.89 -16.04
C PRO A 98 -2.18 27.16 -14.61
N CYS A 99 -3.14 28.07 -14.40
CA CYS A 99 -3.58 28.47 -13.07
C CYS A 99 -4.68 27.55 -12.51
N SER A 100 -5.44 26.89 -13.39
CA SER A 100 -6.53 25.99 -13.01
C SER A 100 -6.16 24.51 -13.02
N ILE A 101 -5.02 24.13 -13.60
CA ILE A 101 -4.63 22.72 -13.75
C ILE A 101 -4.27 22.05 -12.40
N LEU A 102 -3.75 22.81 -11.43
CA LEU A 102 -3.31 22.31 -10.12
C LEU A 102 -4.46 22.21 -9.11
N PHE A 103 -4.40 21.21 -8.23
CA PHE A 103 -5.37 21.02 -7.16
C PHE A 103 -4.97 21.82 -5.92
N LEU A 104 -5.92 22.52 -5.31
CA LEU A 104 -5.74 23.05 -3.96
C LEU A 104 -5.67 21.89 -2.97
N THR A 105 -4.69 21.91 -2.07
CA THR A 105 -4.48 20.80 -1.11
C THR A 105 -5.66 20.58 -0.17
N ALA A 106 -6.46 21.61 0.14
CA ALA A 106 -7.71 21.48 0.88
C ALA A 106 -8.75 20.58 0.16
N ASP A 107 -8.88 20.70 -1.17
CA ASP A 107 -9.82 19.91 -1.98
C ASP A 107 -9.41 18.43 -2.10
N CYS A 108 -8.16 18.13 -1.76
CA CYS A 108 -7.57 16.80 -1.79
C CYS A 108 -7.51 16.13 -0.42
N PHE A 109 -7.99 16.78 0.66
CA PHE A 109 -7.79 16.30 2.03
C PHE A 109 -8.27 14.85 2.23
N VAL A 110 -9.51 14.57 1.83
CA VAL A 110 -10.13 13.23 1.98
C VAL A 110 -9.41 12.21 1.11
N ASP A 111 -9.17 12.54 -0.17
CA ASP A 111 -8.50 11.66 -1.12
C ASP A 111 -7.09 11.27 -0.64
N GLY A 112 -6.34 12.27 -0.18
CA GLY A 112 -4.99 12.10 0.34
C GLY A 112 -4.96 11.23 1.61
N ILE A 113 -5.80 11.51 2.61
CA ILE A 113 -5.82 10.73 3.86
C ILE A 113 -6.16 9.27 3.60
N VAL A 114 -7.21 9.00 2.81
CA VAL A 114 -7.61 7.62 2.49
C VAL A 114 -6.51 6.91 1.70
N TYR A 115 -5.90 7.60 0.73
CA TYR A 115 -4.78 7.05 -0.03
C TYR A 115 -3.57 6.69 0.85
N TYR A 116 -3.15 7.60 1.74
CA TYR A 116 -2.02 7.34 2.63
C TYR A 116 -2.32 6.26 3.67
N HIS A 117 -3.53 6.26 4.22
CA HIS A 117 -3.95 5.26 5.19
C HIS A 117 -3.90 3.87 4.59
N THR A 118 -4.54 3.68 3.44
CA THR A 118 -4.60 2.37 2.77
C THR A 118 -3.22 1.91 2.28
N ASN A 119 -2.33 2.82 1.89
CA ASN A 119 -0.94 2.51 1.52
C ASN A 119 -0.09 2.07 2.72
N LEU A 120 -0.21 2.76 3.85
CA LEU A 120 0.48 2.37 5.09
C LEU A 120 -0.09 1.07 5.66
N PHE A 121 -1.42 0.89 5.61
CA PHE A 121 -2.11 -0.33 6.00
C PHE A 121 -1.52 -1.55 5.28
N SER A 122 -1.35 -1.50 3.95
CA SER A 122 -0.74 -2.59 3.18
C SER A 122 0.64 -3.01 3.69
N SER A 123 1.41 -2.05 4.21
CA SER A 123 2.75 -2.30 4.74
C SER A 123 2.70 -2.98 6.10
N ILE A 124 1.78 -2.56 6.97
CA ILE A 124 1.56 -3.21 8.27
C ILE A 124 0.97 -4.62 8.08
N VAL A 125 0.07 -4.81 7.12
CA VAL A 125 -0.45 -6.14 6.74
C VAL A 125 0.68 -7.09 6.35
N CYS A 126 1.65 -6.64 5.54
CA CYS A 126 2.82 -7.43 5.18
C CYS A 126 3.59 -7.91 6.42
N ILE A 127 3.77 -7.02 7.40
CA ILE A 127 4.43 -7.34 8.67
C ILE A 127 3.58 -8.33 9.48
N SER A 128 2.26 -8.10 9.59
CA SER A 128 1.36 -9.01 10.30
C SER A 128 1.35 -10.42 9.71
N LEU A 129 1.26 -10.54 8.38
CA LEU A 129 1.31 -11.82 7.68
C LEU A 129 2.66 -12.52 7.88
N PHE A 130 3.76 -11.77 7.83
CA PHE A 130 5.09 -12.31 8.12
C PHE A 130 5.19 -12.84 9.57
N LEU A 131 4.75 -12.04 10.56
CA LEU A 131 4.80 -12.43 11.97
C LEU A 131 3.90 -13.64 12.25
N ASP A 132 2.68 -13.66 11.70
CA ASP A 132 1.78 -14.80 11.76
C ASP A 132 2.48 -16.09 11.30
N ARG A 133 3.20 -16.07 10.18
CA ARG A 133 3.94 -17.25 9.70
C ARG A 133 5.20 -17.57 10.49
N LEU A 134 5.95 -16.55 10.92
CA LEU A 134 7.14 -16.76 11.71
C LEU A 134 6.80 -17.45 13.04
N LEU A 135 5.73 -16.98 13.70
CA LEU A 135 5.27 -17.51 14.98
C LEU A 135 4.60 -18.88 14.83
N SER A 136 3.88 -19.13 13.73
CA SER A 136 3.26 -20.44 13.45
C SER A 136 4.27 -21.50 13.01
N SER A 137 5.47 -21.11 12.57
CA SER A 137 6.52 -22.05 12.10
C SER A 137 7.06 -22.97 13.22
N ASN A 138 6.92 -22.56 14.48
CA ASN A 138 7.30 -23.38 15.63
C ASN A 138 6.05 -24.01 16.27
N PRO A 139 5.84 -25.34 16.14
CA PRO A 139 4.64 -26.00 16.66
C PRO A 139 4.54 -25.94 18.20
N ARG A 140 5.67 -25.78 18.90
CA ARG A 140 5.71 -25.62 20.38
C ARG A 140 5.56 -24.17 20.84
N SER A 141 5.28 -23.25 19.94
CA SER A 141 5.11 -21.84 20.27
C SER A 141 3.83 -21.62 21.07
N PHE A 142 3.91 -20.83 22.14
CA PHE A 142 2.76 -20.31 22.89
C PHE A 142 1.73 -19.63 21.97
N TYR A 143 2.18 -19.10 20.84
CA TYR A 143 1.34 -18.54 19.79
C TYR A 143 0.21 -19.47 19.34
N ASN A 144 0.48 -20.79 19.24
CA ASN A 144 -0.51 -21.74 18.73
C ASN A 144 -1.74 -21.89 19.64
N SER A 145 -1.60 -21.60 20.94
CA SER A 145 -2.73 -21.58 21.88
C SER A 145 -3.55 -20.28 21.81
N PHE A 146 -3.03 -19.21 21.22
CA PHE A 146 -3.64 -17.86 21.23
C PHE A 146 -3.74 -17.23 19.82
N GLN A 147 -3.79 -18.05 18.77
CA GLN A 147 -3.74 -17.57 17.38
C GLN A 147 -4.87 -16.60 17.04
N THR A 148 -6.08 -16.85 17.54
CA THR A 148 -7.24 -15.96 17.32
C THR A 148 -7.02 -14.60 17.97
N THR A 149 -6.57 -14.56 19.22
CA THR A 149 -6.26 -13.32 19.93
C THR A 149 -5.15 -12.54 19.22
N ALA A 150 -4.10 -13.24 18.77
CA ALA A 150 -3.02 -12.60 18.02
C ALA A 150 -3.49 -12.02 16.68
N THR A 151 -4.41 -12.70 15.98
CA THR A 151 -5.01 -12.20 14.74
C THR A 151 -5.80 -10.92 14.98
N VAL A 152 -6.61 -10.86 16.05
CA VAL A 152 -7.34 -9.64 16.44
C VAL A 152 -6.36 -8.50 16.74
N ILE A 153 -5.29 -8.77 17.49
CA ILE A 153 -4.24 -7.78 17.77
C ILE A 153 -3.61 -7.28 16.47
N PHE A 154 -3.28 -8.17 15.53
CA PHE A 154 -2.73 -7.76 14.25
C PHE A 154 -3.67 -6.88 13.44
N ILE A 155 -4.98 -7.15 13.44
CA ILE A 155 -5.97 -6.29 12.77
C ILE A 155 -6.04 -4.90 13.44
N ILE A 156 -6.04 -4.84 14.77
CA ILE A 156 -6.01 -3.57 15.51
C ILE A 156 -4.76 -2.77 15.15
N LEU A 157 -3.59 -3.41 15.09
CA LEU A 157 -2.33 -2.76 14.71
C LEU A 157 -2.34 -2.29 13.24
N GLN A 158 -2.94 -3.07 12.34
CA GLN A 158 -3.10 -2.69 10.92
C GLN A 158 -3.90 -1.40 10.75
N ILE A 159 -4.86 -1.11 11.62
CA ILE A 159 -5.66 0.12 11.59
C ILE A 159 -4.98 1.23 12.39
N GLY A 160 -4.56 0.94 13.61
CA GLY A 160 -4.05 1.94 14.55
C GLY A 160 -2.71 2.57 14.12
N ILE A 161 -1.76 1.77 13.66
CA ILE A 161 -0.43 2.29 13.29
C ILE A 161 -0.51 3.28 12.12
N PRO A 162 -1.21 2.99 11.00
CA PRO A 162 -1.39 3.96 9.94
C PRO A 162 -2.04 5.28 10.39
N ILE A 163 -3.06 5.22 11.24
CA ILE A 163 -3.71 6.42 11.78
C ILE A 163 -2.73 7.29 12.56
N LEU A 164 -1.95 6.68 13.47
CA LEU A 164 -0.94 7.39 14.26
C LEU A 164 0.14 8.01 13.39
N LEU A 165 0.62 7.29 12.37
CA LEU A 165 1.62 7.80 11.43
C LEU A 165 1.08 8.96 10.59
N ILE A 166 -0.14 8.87 10.08
CA ILE A 166 -0.77 9.96 9.32
C ILE A 166 -0.93 11.19 10.20
N TYR A 167 -1.44 11.01 11.42
CA TYR A 167 -1.56 12.10 12.37
C TYR A 167 -0.21 12.80 12.59
N TRP A 168 0.86 12.03 12.82
CA TRP A 168 2.20 12.59 13.01
C TRP A 168 2.75 13.30 11.76
N ILE A 169 2.52 12.74 10.56
CA ILE A 169 2.97 13.33 9.30
C ILE A 169 2.26 14.67 9.02
N PHE A 170 0.95 14.74 9.28
CA PHE A 170 0.12 15.85 8.82
C PHE A 170 -0.35 16.83 9.92
N TYR A 171 0.01 16.61 11.19
CA TYR A 171 -0.44 17.44 12.33
C TYR A 171 -0.21 18.95 12.14
N ASP A 172 0.92 19.34 11.56
CA ASP A 172 1.35 20.72 11.32
C ASP A 172 1.23 21.14 9.85
N SER A 173 0.37 20.47 9.08
CA SER A 173 0.26 20.71 7.65
C SER A 173 -0.60 21.92 7.29
N ALA A 174 -0.06 22.78 6.42
CA ALA A 174 -0.82 23.86 5.80
C ALA A 174 -1.50 23.36 4.50
N TYR A 175 -2.83 23.47 4.45
CA TYR A 175 -3.66 23.04 3.31
C TYR A 175 -3.97 24.18 2.32
N THR A 176 -3.08 25.17 2.23
CA THR A 176 -3.21 26.36 1.36
C THR A 176 -2.37 26.26 0.09
N SER A 177 -1.56 25.21 -0.05
CA SER A 177 -0.67 24.98 -1.19
C SER A 177 -1.38 24.25 -2.33
N TYR A 178 -0.75 24.23 -3.51
CA TYR A 178 -1.24 23.57 -4.71
C TYR A 178 -0.38 22.36 -5.08
N VAL A 179 -1.03 21.30 -5.56
CA VAL A 179 -0.39 20.04 -5.95
C VAL A 179 -0.89 19.55 -7.31
N ALA A 180 -0.02 18.87 -8.05
CA ALA A 180 -0.35 18.31 -9.35
C ALA A 180 -1.40 17.18 -9.28
N MET A 181 -1.39 16.42 -8.18
CA MET A 181 -2.34 15.34 -7.92
C MET A 181 -2.62 15.19 -6.42
N CYS A 182 -3.81 14.72 -6.05
CA CYS A 182 -4.22 14.58 -4.65
C CYS A 182 -3.48 13.49 -3.85
N ASN A 183 -2.56 12.74 -4.46
CA ASN A 183 -1.69 11.78 -3.77
C ASN A 183 -0.30 12.35 -3.42
N TYR A 184 -0.02 13.62 -3.75
CA TYR A 184 1.19 14.31 -3.32
C TYR A 184 1.02 14.92 -1.92
N PRO A 185 2.04 14.82 -1.05
CA PRO A 185 1.96 15.39 0.28
C PRO A 185 2.04 16.92 0.19
N THR A 186 1.52 17.61 1.21
CA THR A 186 1.74 19.05 1.36
C THR A 186 3.24 19.36 1.49
N ALA A 187 3.64 20.57 1.12
CA ALA A 187 5.05 20.98 1.19
C ALA A 187 5.63 20.82 2.61
N THR A 188 4.85 21.18 3.64
CA THR A 188 5.21 21.06 5.04
C THR A 188 5.36 19.60 5.52
N ALA A 189 4.54 18.68 4.99
CA ALA A 189 4.61 17.26 5.35
C ALA A 189 5.67 16.46 4.57
N SER A 190 6.22 17.03 3.50
CA SER A 190 7.08 16.31 2.53
C SER A 190 8.32 15.64 3.16
N VAL A 191 8.93 16.28 4.17
CA VAL A 191 10.12 15.74 4.87
C VAL A 191 9.74 14.55 5.76
N LYS A 192 8.70 14.70 6.58
CA LYS A 192 8.18 13.64 7.45
C LYS A 192 7.70 12.45 6.63
N PHE A 193 6.97 12.72 5.55
CA PHE A 193 6.48 11.72 4.61
C PHE A 193 7.64 10.91 3.98
N PHE A 194 8.72 11.59 3.59
CA PHE A 194 9.91 10.91 3.07
C PHE A 194 10.59 10.04 4.12
N TYR A 195 10.75 10.54 5.35
CA TYR A 195 11.35 9.77 6.43
C TYR A 195 10.57 8.48 6.71
N VAL A 196 9.23 8.57 6.78
CA VAL A 196 8.36 7.40 6.98
C VAL A 196 8.45 6.45 5.78
N THR A 197 8.43 6.96 4.55
CA THR A 197 8.50 6.13 3.34
C THR A 197 9.84 5.41 3.22
N SER A 198 10.95 6.09 3.52
CA SER A 198 12.30 5.52 3.51
C SER A 198 12.46 4.43 4.57
N THR A 199 12.06 4.74 5.82
CA THR A 199 12.06 3.75 6.92
C THR A 199 11.23 2.52 6.56
N ARG A 200 10.04 2.74 6.01
CA ARG A 200 9.14 1.67 5.55
C ARG A 200 9.79 0.78 4.49
N LEU A 201 10.53 1.35 3.55
CA LEU A 201 11.25 0.59 2.53
C LEU A 201 12.31 -0.32 3.15
N TYR A 202 13.11 0.18 4.10
CA TYR A 202 14.11 -0.63 4.80
C TYR A 202 13.49 -1.76 5.62
N VAL A 203 12.42 -1.46 6.37
CA VAL A 203 11.71 -2.47 7.19
C VAL A 203 11.13 -3.57 6.31
N LEU A 204 10.42 -3.22 5.23
CA LEU A 204 9.84 -4.22 4.33
C LEU A 204 10.91 -4.99 3.55
N GLY A 205 12.03 -4.35 3.19
CA GLY A 205 13.18 -5.04 2.60
C GLY A 205 13.77 -6.10 3.53
N PHE A 206 13.95 -5.78 4.81
CA PHE A 206 14.41 -6.73 5.82
C PHE A 206 13.41 -7.88 6.02
N VAL A 207 12.11 -7.56 6.14
CA VAL A 207 11.04 -8.57 6.25
C VAL A 207 10.99 -9.47 5.02
N LEU A 208 11.22 -8.95 3.81
CA LEU A 208 11.31 -9.74 2.59
C LEU A 208 12.45 -10.76 2.64
N VAL A 209 13.66 -10.34 3.05
CA VAL A 209 14.81 -11.23 3.16
C VAL A 209 14.52 -12.40 4.11
N ILE A 210 13.97 -12.13 5.30
CA ILE A 210 13.63 -13.20 6.24
C ILE A 210 12.50 -14.07 5.69
N SER A 211 11.49 -13.48 5.04
CA SER A 211 10.40 -14.24 4.41
C SER A 211 10.90 -15.21 3.35
N VAL A 212 11.89 -14.81 2.55
CA VAL A 212 12.55 -15.69 1.56
C VAL A 212 13.29 -16.84 2.25
N ILE A 213 14.01 -16.57 3.35
CA ILE A 213 14.69 -17.61 4.13
C ILE A 213 13.67 -18.62 4.69
N LEU A 214 12.56 -18.13 5.25
CA LEU A 214 11.46 -18.99 5.74
C LEU A 214 10.84 -19.81 4.61
N PHE A 215 10.62 -19.20 3.44
CA PHE A 215 10.11 -19.89 2.26
C PHE A 215 11.02 -21.03 1.82
N ILE A 216 12.34 -20.79 1.73
CA ILE A 216 13.32 -21.82 1.37
C ILE A 216 13.31 -22.96 2.40
N LYS A 217 13.29 -22.63 3.70
CA LYS A 217 13.23 -23.61 4.78
C LYS A 217 11.97 -24.48 4.71
N ASN A 218 10.80 -23.86 4.51
CA ASN A 218 9.53 -24.57 4.39
C ASN A 218 9.43 -25.40 3.11
N SER A 219 10.01 -24.93 2.00
CA SER A 219 10.09 -25.71 0.76
C SER A 219 10.96 -26.96 0.92
N LYS A 220 12.11 -26.86 1.62
CA LYS A 220 12.94 -28.03 1.91
C LYS A 220 12.21 -29.05 2.81
N LYS A 221 11.51 -28.56 3.84
CA LYS A 221 10.71 -29.41 4.73
C LYS A 221 9.59 -30.14 3.98
N GLU A 222 8.86 -29.43 3.13
CA GLU A 222 7.78 -30.03 2.32
C GLU A 222 8.29 -31.15 1.43
N LYS A 223 9.39 -30.93 0.69
CA LYS A 223 10.03 -31.97 -0.13
C LYS A 223 10.47 -33.19 0.69
N GLN A 224 11.03 -32.98 1.88
CA GLN A 224 11.45 -34.08 2.76
C GLN A 224 10.24 -34.88 3.29
N MET A 225 9.17 -34.19 3.68
CA MET A 225 7.96 -34.82 4.25
C MET A 225 7.19 -35.64 3.22
N VAL A 226 7.14 -35.19 1.95
CA VAL A 226 6.49 -35.93 0.86
C VAL A 226 7.13 -37.30 0.62
N HIS A 227 8.44 -37.43 0.84
CA HIS A 227 9.19 -38.67 0.61
C HIS A 227 9.29 -39.58 1.86
N ASN A 228 9.27 -39.01 3.07
CA ASN A 228 9.64 -39.75 4.30
C ASN A 228 8.47 -40.00 5.26
N VAL A 229 7.34 -39.32 5.14
CA VAL A 229 6.25 -39.39 6.12
C VAL A 229 4.94 -39.79 5.44
N TYR A 230 4.33 -40.89 5.88
CA TYR A 230 3.05 -41.37 5.36
C TYR A 230 1.83 -40.76 6.07
N ASP A 231 2.02 -40.07 7.20
CA ASP A 231 0.94 -39.41 7.92
C ASP A 231 0.37 -38.23 7.12
N THR A 232 -0.92 -38.35 6.78
CA THR A 232 -1.67 -37.38 6.00
C THR A 232 -1.85 -36.05 6.72
N GLU A 233 -1.99 -36.04 8.04
CA GLU A 233 -2.24 -34.81 8.80
C GLU A 233 -0.98 -33.93 8.85
N SER A 234 0.15 -34.53 9.19
CA SER A 234 1.45 -33.86 9.20
C SER A 234 1.88 -33.35 7.81
N ARG A 235 1.58 -34.12 6.75
CA ARG A 235 1.79 -33.68 5.36
C ARG A 235 0.92 -32.48 4.98
N TYR A 236 -0.37 -32.53 5.32
CA TYR A 236 -1.31 -31.45 5.03
C TYR A 236 -0.88 -30.13 5.69
N ASN A 237 -0.57 -30.16 6.99
CA ASN A 237 -0.11 -28.98 7.73
C ASN A 237 1.21 -28.42 7.17
N THR A 238 2.14 -29.29 6.76
CA THR A 238 3.40 -28.85 6.12
C THR A 238 3.14 -28.17 4.77
N TYR A 239 2.22 -28.72 3.97
CA TYR A 239 1.83 -28.17 2.68
C TYR A 239 1.12 -26.81 2.81
N GLU A 240 0.18 -26.67 3.75
CA GLU A 240 -0.48 -25.39 4.04
C GLU A 240 0.52 -24.32 4.46
N ASN A 241 1.47 -24.66 5.33
CA ASN A 241 2.52 -23.73 5.75
C ASN A 241 3.41 -23.30 4.58
N TYR A 242 3.77 -24.23 3.69
CA TYR A 242 4.51 -23.91 2.46
C TYR A 242 3.73 -22.94 1.57
N LEU A 243 2.46 -23.23 1.28
CA LEU A 243 1.64 -22.40 0.40
C LEU A 243 1.40 -21.00 1.00
N ALA A 244 1.12 -20.93 2.30
CA ALA A 244 0.95 -19.67 3.02
C ALA A 244 2.22 -18.81 2.97
N THR A 245 3.38 -19.41 3.25
CA THR A 245 4.67 -18.69 3.20
C THR A 245 4.99 -18.22 1.78
N LYS A 246 4.69 -19.03 0.76
CA LYS A 246 4.84 -18.66 -0.65
C LYS A 246 3.98 -17.45 -1.02
N ALA A 247 2.70 -17.47 -0.66
CA ALA A 247 1.77 -16.38 -0.94
C ALA A 247 2.23 -15.07 -0.28
N ILE A 248 2.63 -15.14 1.00
CA ILE A 248 3.06 -13.98 1.77
C ILE A 248 4.37 -13.39 1.22
N CYS A 249 5.31 -14.24 0.81
CA CYS A 249 6.54 -13.79 0.16
C CYS A 249 6.25 -12.99 -1.13
N TRP A 250 5.29 -13.45 -1.95
CA TRP A 250 4.87 -12.72 -3.16
C TRP A 250 4.20 -11.38 -2.84
N VAL A 251 3.37 -11.33 -1.80
CA VAL A 251 2.72 -10.09 -1.36
C VAL A 251 3.76 -9.06 -0.91
N ILE A 252 4.71 -9.47 -0.05
CA ILE A 252 5.78 -8.58 0.44
C ILE A 252 6.68 -8.12 -0.71
N PHE A 253 7.05 -9.04 -1.61
CA PHE A 253 7.85 -8.72 -2.79
C PHE A 253 7.16 -7.66 -3.66
N SER A 254 5.88 -7.85 -3.97
CA SER A 254 5.09 -6.88 -4.73
C SER A 254 5.09 -5.50 -4.07
N GLN A 255 4.90 -5.43 -2.75
CA GLN A 255 4.91 -4.17 -2.01
C GLN A 255 6.27 -3.47 -2.09
N VAL A 256 7.37 -4.19 -1.91
CA VAL A 256 8.73 -3.62 -2.00
C VAL A 256 9.00 -3.07 -3.41
N VAL A 257 8.65 -3.81 -4.46
CA VAL A 257 8.82 -3.35 -5.85
C VAL A 257 8.02 -2.08 -6.12
N CYS A 258 6.76 -2.02 -5.68
CA CYS A 258 5.93 -0.82 -5.80
C CYS A 258 6.57 0.37 -5.07
N LEU A 259 7.05 0.19 -3.83
CA LEU A 259 7.67 1.26 -3.06
C LEU A 259 8.98 1.76 -3.66
N LEU A 260 9.81 0.86 -4.18
CA LEU A 260 11.04 1.21 -4.89
C LEU A 260 10.72 2.11 -6.09
N SER A 261 9.77 1.70 -6.92
CA SER A 261 9.38 2.48 -8.11
C SER A 261 8.94 3.91 -7.77
N THR A 262 8.20 4.08 -6.67
CA THR A 262 7.78 5.41 -6.20
C THR A 262 8.90 6.23 -5.54
N SER A 263 9.91 5.57 -4.98
CA SER A 263 11.00 6.23 -4.25
C SER A 263 12.12 6.72 -5.19
N PHE A 264 12.35 6.03 -6.32
CA PHE A 264 13.33 6.44 -7.34
C PHE A 264 12.92 7.70 -8.10
N ILE A 265 11.63 8.05 -8.13
CA ILE A 265 11.11 9.24 -8.82
C ILE A 265 11.54 10.55 -8.15
N ARG A 266 12.13 10.52 -6.94
CA ARG A 266 12.59 11.74 -6.23
C ARG A 266 13.94 12.30 -6.71
N LYS A 267 14.61 11.67 -7.67
CA LYS A 267 15.89 12.15 -8.24
C LYS A 267 15.74 12.72 -9.66
N LEU A 268 14.54 13.11 -10.05
CA LEU A 268 14.24 13.84 -11.29
C LEU A 268 13.54 15.15 -10.94
#